data_AF-A0A2N9WT95-F1
#
_entry.id   AF-A0A2N9WT95-F1
#
_cell.length_a   1.000
_cell.length_b   1.000
_cell.length_c   1.000
_cell.angle_alpha   90.00
_cell.angle_beta   90.00
_cell.angle_gamma   90.00
#
_symmetry.space_group_name_H-M   'P 1'
#
loop_
_entity.id
_entity.type
_entity.pdbx_description
1 polymer ?
#
loop_
_entity_poly.entity_id
_entity_poly.type
_entity_poly.pdbx_seq_one_letter_code
_entity_poly.pdbx_strand_id
1 'polypeptide(L)'
;MNQTIDSATAGNELSVQLAQKEQKFKRVKFYFNVIFALCFLVFALGLLWMNVMAIASSFITAMMFGMAYLGVIMIFEEDINEIRIKLEETAEKTASVSI
;
A
#
# COMPACT_ATOMS: atom_id res chain seq x y z
N MET A 1 -2.98 36.62 -8.79
CA MET A 1 -1.78 36.25 -8.00
C MET A 1 -2.09 35.28 -6.86
N ASN A 2 -3.27 35.33 -6.21
CA ASN A 2 -3.66 34.33 -5.20
C ASN A 2 -3.82 32.89 -5.73
N GLN A 3 -4.42 32.70 -6.91
CA GLN A 3 -4.66 31.35 -7.46
C GLN A 3 -3.41 30.50 -7.67
N THR A 4 -2.25 31.14 -7.94
CA THR A 4 -0.97 30.44 -8.13
C THR A 4 -0.39 29.96 -6.80
N ILE A 5 -0.65 30.68 -5.72
CA ILE A 5 -0.23 30.33 -4.36
C ILE A 5 -1.12 29.21 -3.82
N ASP A 6 -2.44 29.33 -4.01
CA ASP A 6 -3.40 28.30 -3.59
C ASP A 6 -3.18 26.96 -4.32
N SER A 7 -2.84 27.00 -5.62
CA SER A 7 -2.51 25.79 -6.41
C SER A 7 -1.17 25.16 -5.99
N ALA A 8 -0.15 25.98 -5.70
CA ALA A 8 1.13 25.48 -5.18
C ALA A 8 1.00 24.88 -3.77
N THR A 9 0.14 25.44 -2.92
CA THR A 9 -0.18 24.89 -1.60
C THR A 9 -0.95 23.57 -1.70
N ALA A 10 -1.96 23.48 -2.58
CA ALA A 10 -2.71 22.25 -2.81
C ALA A 10 -1.83 21.11 -3.38
N GLY A 11 -0.92 21.43 -4.31
CA GLY A 11 0.04 20.47 -4.86
C GLY A 11 1.03 19.95 -3.81
N ASN A 12 1.46 20.81 -2.87
CA ASN A 12 2.34 20.44 -1.78
C ASN A 12 1.63 19.61 -0.70
N GLU A 13 0.34 19.84 -0.47
CA GLU A 13 -0.46 19.05 0.46
C GLU A 13 -0.77 17.65 -0.09
N LEU A 14 -1.04 17.53 -1.40
CA LEU A 14 -1.19 16.24 -2.08
C LEU A 14 0.09 15.42 -2.06
N SER A 15 1.26 16.04 -2.25
CA SER A 15 2.56 15.33 -2.24
C SER A 15 2.90 14.79 -0.84
N VAL A 16 2.58 15.54 0.21
CA VAL A 16 2.72 15.08 1.61
C VAL A 16 1.77 13.93 1.92
N GLN A 17 0.52 13.98 1.45
CA GLN A 17 -0.42 12.87 1.59
C GLN A 17 0.03 11.61 0.84
N LEU A 18 0.60 11.78 -0.36
CA LEU A 18 1.17 10.69 -1.15
C LEU A 18 2.34 10.03 -0.40
N ALA A 19 3.29 10.82 0.10
CA ALA A 19 4.43 10.33 0.88
C ALA A 19 4.00 9.63 2.18
N GLN A 20 2.96 10.13 2.86
CA GLN A 20 2.39 9.45 4.02
C GLN A 20 1.73 8.11 3.65
N LYS A 21 0.99 8.05 2.55
CA LYS A 21 0.38 6.79 2.08
C LYS A 21 1.45 5.77 1.68
N GLU A 22 2.50 6.17 0.95
CA GLU A 22 3.65 5.30 0.65
C GLU A 22 4.34 4.79 1.90
N GLN A 23 4.56 5.66 2.90
CA GLN A 23 5.21 5.25 4.14
C GLN A 23 4.34 4.27 4.95
N LYS A 24 3.02 4.47 4.97
CA LYS A 24 2.07 3.51 5.57
C LYS A 24 2.10 2.18 4.83
N PHE A 25 2.12 2.20 3.50
CA PHE A 25 2.21 1.02 2.65
C PHE A 25 3.51 0.24 2.91
N LYS A 26 4.65 0.92 2.99
CA LYS A 26 5.95 0.32 3.36
C LYS A 26 5.90 -0.34 4.74
N ARG A 27 5.19 0.26 5.69
CA ARG A 27 4.99 -0.30 7.03
C ARG A 27 4.11 -1.56 7.01
N VAL A 28 3.01 -1.54 6.25
CA VAL A 28 2.13 -2.72 6.05
C VAL A 28 2.90 -3.85 5.39
N LYS A 29 3.72 -3.56 4.36
CA LYS A 29 4.62 -4.52 3.72
C LYS A 29 5.61 -5.15 4.70
N PHE A 30 6.19 -4.33 5.58
CA PHE A 30 7.10 -4.83 6.62
C PHE A 30 6.37 -5.78 7.58
N TYR A 31 5.21 -5.38 8.12
CA TYR A 31 4.42 -6.25 9.01
C TYR A 31 4.00 -7.55 8.33
N PHE A 32 3.56 -7.49 7.08
CA PHE A 32 3.23 -8.67 6.31
C PHE A 32 4.43 -9.62 6.19
N ASN A 33 5.62 -9.08 5.87
CA ASN A 33 6.83 -9.90 5.76
C ASN A 33 7.23 -10.55 7.10
N VAL A 34 7.08 -9.84 8.22
CA VAL A 34 7.33 -10.39 9.56
C VAL A 34 6.35 -11.52 9.90
N ILE A 35 5.06 -11.33 9.62
CA ILE A 35 4.03 -12.36 9.86
C ILE A 35 4.26 -13.58 8.96
N PHE A 36 4.65 -13.36 7.71
CA PHE A 36 4.97 -14.43 6.78
C PHE A 36 6.18 -15.25 7.24
N ALA A 37 7.24 -14.57 7.70
CA ALA A 37 8.41 -15.23 8.28
C ALA A 37 8.06 -16.05 9.54
N LEU A 38 7.18 -15.53 10.40
CA LEU A 38 6.67 -16.26 11.56
C LEU A 38 5.88 -17.52 11.15
N CYS A 39 5.01 -17.44 10.15
CA CYS A 39 4.30 -18.63 9.62
C CYS A 39 5.29 -19.67 9.11
N PHE A 40 6.36 -19.24 8.42
CA PHE A 40 7.39 -20.14 7.92
C PHE A 40 8.17 -20.82 9.06
N LEU A 41 8.40 -20.11 10.16
CA LEU A 41 9.07 -20.65 11.35
C LEU A 41 8.18 -21.73 12.02
N VAL A 42 6.88 -21.45 12.17
CA VAL A 42 5.90 -22.43 12.67
C VAL A 42 5.81 -23.66 11.76
N PHE A 43 5.84 -23.46 10.43
CA PHE A 43 5.88 -24.54 9.47
C PHE A 43 7.14 -25.42 9.63
N ALA A 44 8.32 -24.80 9.75
CA ALA A 44 9.58 -25.52 9.96
C ALA A 44 9.60 -26.31 11.27
N LEU A 45 9.06 -25.75 12.36
CA LEU A 45 8.87 -26.47 13.62
C LEU A 45 7.86 -27.61 13.50
N GLY A 46 6.77 -27.39 12.74
CA GLY A 46 5.78 -28.41 12.42
C GLY A 46 6.38 -29.59 11.66
N LEU A 47 7.28 -29.33 10.71
CA LEU A 47 8.04 -30.37 10.00
C LEU A 47 9.00 -31.12 10.95
N LEU A 48 9.71 -30.39 11.80
CA LEU A 48 10.69 -30.96 12.74
C LEU A 48 10.03 -31.91 13.75
N TRP A 49 8.81 -31.60 14.20
CA TRP A 49 8.01 -32.45 15.08
C TRP A 49 7.05 -33.41 14.37
N MET A 50 7.07 -33.49 13.04
CA MET A 50 6.10 -34.27 12.24
C MET A 50 4.64 -33.97 12.61
N ASN A 51 4.34 -32.74 13.03
CA ASN A 51 3.00 -32.33 13.41
C ASN A 51 2.24 -31.74 12.22
N VAL A 52 1.44 -32.59 11.59
CA VAL A 52 0.64 -32.27 10.38
C VAL A 52 -0.36 -31.14 10.64
N MET A 53 -0.89 -31.02 11.86
CA MET A 53 -1.84 -29.95 12.21
C MET A 53 -1.16 -28.57 12.21
N ALA A 54 0.06 -28.48 12.76
CA ALA A 54 0.85 -27.25 12.73
C ALA A 54 1.19 -26.85 11.29
N ILE A 55 1.58 -27.82 10.46
CA ILE A 55 1.87 -27.63 9.04
C ILE A 55 0.66 -27.08 8.28
N ALA A 56 -0.50 -27.75 8.38
CA ALA A 56 -1.72 -27.33 7.69
C ALA A 56 -2.18 -25.93 8.15
N SER A 57 -2.13 -25.65 9.46
CA SER A 57 -2.54 -24.34 10.00
C SER A 57 -1.67 -23.20 9.48
N SER A 58 -0.34 -23.38 9.44
CA SER A 58 0.60 -22.35 8.95
C SER A 58 0.36 -21.97 7.48
N PHE A 59 0.05 -22.94 6.62
CA PHE A 59 -0.30 -22.70 5.22
C PHE A 59 -1.61 -21.91 5.08
N ILE A 60 -2.66 -22.31 5.80
CA ILE A 60 -3.96 -21.62 5.75
C ILE A 60 -3.81 -20.18 6.25
N THR A 61 -3.11 -19.97 7.35
CA THR A 61 -2.87 -18.64 7.90
C THR A 61 -2.07 -17.76 6.94
N ALA A 62 -1.00 -18.28 6.34
CA ALA A 62 -0.20 -17.55 5.35
C ALA A 62 -1.04 -17.15 4.12
N MET A 63 -1.92 -18.04 3.65
CA MET A 63 -2.79 -17.78 2.50
C MET A 63 -3.85 -16.70 2.81
N MET A 64 -4.50 -16.77 3.98
CA MET A 64 -5.49 -15.78 4.42
C MET A 64 -4.86 -14.39 4.55
N PHE A 65 -3.69 -14.30 5.20
CA PHE A 65 -2.97 -13.03 5.33
C PHE A 65 -2.45 -12.52 3.99
N GLY A 66 -2.00 -13.41 3.09
CA GLY A 66 -1.55 -13.06 1.75
C GLY A 66 -2.64 -12.39 0.92
N MET A 67 -3.85 -12.95 0.94
CA MET A 67 -5.01 -12.39 0.25
C MET A 67 -5.44 -11.05 0.85
N ALA A 68 -5.47 -10.95 2.19
CA ALA A 68 -5.78 -9.69 2.86
C ALA A 68 -4.78 -8.58 2.50
N TYR A 69 -3.48 -8.91 2.43
CA TYR A 69 -2.43 -7.97 2.05
C TYR A 69 -2.55 -7.52 0.60
N LEU A 70 -2.80 -8.43 -0.35
CA LEU A 70 -3.03 -8.09 -1.75
C LEU A 70 -4.25 -7.18 -1.93
N GLY A 71 -5.32 -7.40 -1.18
CA GLY A 71 -6.51 -6.53 -1.20
C GLY A 71 -6.19 -5.11 -0.74
N VAL A 72 -5.42 -4.96 0.35
CA VAL A 72 -4.97 -3.63 0.80
C VAL A 72 -4.09 -2.97 -0.25
N ILE A 73 -3.20 -3.70 -0.91
CA ILE A 73 -2.35 -3.15 -1.96
C ILE A 73 -3.18 -2.62 -3.14
N MET A 74 -4.11 -3.42 -3.65
CA MET A 74 -4.95 -3.03 -4.79
C MET A 74 -5.72 -1.75 -4.50
N ILE A 75 -6.33 -1.63 -3.31
CA ILE A 75 -7.07 -0.42 -2.92
C ILE A 75 -6.13 0.80 -2.89
N PHE A 76 -4.94 0.65 -2.32
CA PHE A 76 -3.97 1.75 -2.27
C PHE A 76 -3.45 2.14 -3.66
N GLU A 77 -3.27 1.17 -4.54
CA GLU A 77 -2.80 1.40 -5.91
C GLU A 77 -3.86 2.10 -6.76
N GLU A 78 -5.14 1.71 -6.60
CA GLU A 78 -6.29 2.34 -7.24
C GLU A 78 -6.48 3.79 -6.75
N ASP A 79 -6.41 4.02 -5.43
CA ASP A 79 -6.44 5.36 -4.83
C ASP A 79 -5.31 6.27 -5.37
N ILE A 80 -4.08 5.74 -5.46
CA ILE A 80 -2.92 6.52 -5.94
C ILE A 80 -3.10 6.86 -7.42
N ASN A 81 -3.59 5.93 -8.23
CA ASN A 81 -3.79 6.15 -9.64
C ASN A 81 -4.90 7.17 -9.90
N GLU A 82 -6.00 7.12 -9.13
CA GLU A 82 -7.07 8.12 -9.18
C GLU A 82 -6.57 9.54 -8.80
N ILE A 83 -5.75 9.64 -7.76
CA ILE A 83 -5.13 10.91 -7.35
C ILE A 83 -4.21 11.45 -8.45
N ARG A 84 -3.43 10.57 -9.10
CA ARG A 84 -2.49 10.96 -10.17
C ARG A 84 -3.22 11.51 -11.40
N ILE A 85 -4.32 10.87 -11.80
CA ILE A 85 -5.16 11.32 -12.92
C ILE A 85 -5.76 12.70 -12.61
N LYS A 86 -6.32 12.90 -11.41
CA LYS A 86 -6.86 14.21 -10.99
C LYS A 86 -5.80 15.31 -10.98
N LEU A 87 -4.55 14.96 -10.68
CA LEU A 87 -3.41 15.89 -10.69
C LEU A 87 -3.03 16.28 -12.12
N GLU A 88 -3.02 15.33 -13.07
CA GLU A 88 -2.82 15.60 -14.50
C GLU A 88 -3.94 16.46 -15.09
N GLU A 89 -5.21 16.18 -14.79
CA GLU A 89 -6.34 17.00 -15.24
C GLU A 89 -6.27 18.44 -14.70
N THR A 90 -5.81 18.61 -13.45
CA THR A 90 -5.64 19.93 -12.84
C THR A 90 -4.47 20.69 -13.49
N ALA A 91 -3.39 19.99 -13.83
CA ALA A 91 -2.24 20.57 -14.54
C ALA A 91 -2.62 21.00 -15.97
N GLU A 92 -3.39 20.18 -16.70
CA GLU A 92 -3.88 20.50 -18.05
C GLU A 92 -4.84 21.70 -18.04
N LYS A 93 -5.80 21.75 -17.10
CA LYS A 93 -6.68 22.90 -16.94
C LYS A 93 -5.89 24.18 -16.67
N THR A 94 -4.87 24.11 -15.83
CA THR A 94 -4.03 25.26 -15.51
C THR A 94 -3.23 25.73 -16.73
N ALA A 95 -2.73 24.80 -17.55
CA ALA A 95 -2.04 25.09 -18.80
C ALA A 95 -2.96 25.72 -19.88
N SER A 96 -4.22 25.29 -19.95
CA SER A 96 -5.22 25.84 -20.89
C SER A 96 -5.74 27.23 -20.50
N VAL A 97 -5.66 27.62 -19.23
CA VAL A 97 -6.08 28.94 -18.74
C VAL A 97 -4.95 29.98 -18.89
N SER A 98 -3.71 29.52 -19.13
CA SER A 98 -2.55 30.38 -19.38
C SER A 98 -2.27 30.69 -20.86
N ILE A 99 -3.14 30.26 -21.78
CA ILE A 99 -3.18 30.67 -23.20
C ILE A 99 -4.36 31.62 -23.39
#